data_AF-A0A452UZK6-F1
#
_entry.id   AF-A0A452UZK6-F1
#
_cell.length_a   1.000
_cell.length_b   1.000
_cell.length_c   1.000
_cell.angle_alpha   90.00
_cell.angle_beta   90.00
_cell.angle_gamma   90.00
#
_symmetry.space_group_name_H-M   'P 1'
#
loop_
_entity.id
_entity.type
_entity.pdbx_description
1 polymer ?
#
loop_
_entity_poly.entity_id
_entity_poly.type
_entity_poly.pdbx_seq_one_letter_code
_entity_poly.pdbx_strand_id
1 'polypeptide(L)'
;MVDIVKALGWNYVSTLASEGSYGEKGVESFTQISKEAGGLCIAQSVRIPQERKDRTIDFDRIIKQLLDTPNSRAVVIFANDEDIKQILAAAKRADQVGHFLWVGSDSWGSKINPLHQHEDIAEGAITIQPKRATVEGFDAYFTSRTLENNRRNVWFAEYWEENFNCKLTISGSKKEDTDRKCTGQERIGKDSNYEQEGKVQFVIDAVYAMAHALHHMNKDLCADYRGVCPEMEQAGGKKLLKYIRNVNFNGSAGTPVMFNKNGDAPGRYDIFQYQTTNTTNPGYRLIGQWTDELQLNIEDMQWGKGVREIPSSVCTLPCKPGQRKKTQKGTPCCWTCEPCDGYQYQFDEMTCQHCPYDQRAQLWLD
;
A
#
# COMPACT_ATOMS: atom_id res chain seq x y z
N MET A 1 -8.07 3.09 1.33
CA MET A 1 -7.20 4.01 2.11
C MET A 1 -7.99 5.16 2.73
N VAL A 2 -8.82 5.91 1.99
CA VAL A 2 -9.71 6.94 2.59
C VAL A 2 -10.56 6.34 3.71
N ASP A 3 -11.17 5.18 3.49
CA ASP A 3 -11.97 4.49 4.51
C ASP A 3 -11.16 4.16 5.77
N ILE A 4 -9.90 3.73 5.61
CA ILE A 4 -9.00 3.42 6.74
C ILE A 4 -8.76 4.67 7.58
N VAL A 5 -8.38 5.77 6.92
CA VAL A 5 -8.12 7.06 7.59
C VAL A 5 -9.38 7.54 8.34
N LYS A 6 -10.55 7.44 7.72
CA LYS A 6 -11.82 7.81 8.35
C LYS A 6 -12.19 6.89 9.52
N ALA A 7 -11.99 5.59 9.39
CA ALA A 7 -12.29 4.61 10.46
C ALA A 7 -11.41 4.83 11.70
N LEU A 8 -10.20 5.36 11.52
CA LEU A 8 -9.28 5.72 12.61
C LEU A 8 -9.58 7.10 13.23
N GLY A 9 -10.61 7.80 12.77
CA GLY A 9 -10.97 9.13 13.26
C GLY A 9 -10.00 10.23 12.85
N TRP A 10 -9.11 9.97 11.88
CA TRP A 10 -8.18 10.96 11.36
C TRP A 10 -8.88 11.88 10.36
N ASN A 11 -8.65 13.19 10.49
CA ASN A 11 -9.25 14.20 9.62
C ASN A 11 -8.22 15.15 8.99
N TYR A 12 -6.93 14.99 9.33
CA TYR A 12 -5.86 15.83 8.82
C TYR A 12 -4.63 14.97 8.54
N VAL A 13 -4.31 14.81 7.26
CA VAL A 13 -3.28 13.87 6.79
C VAL A 13 -2.36 14.51 5.76
N SER A 14 -1.13 14.03 5.67
CA SER A 14 -0.18 14.39 4.61
C SER A 14 -0.16 13.27 3.57
N THR A 15 0.15 13.60 2.32
CA THR A 15 0.34 12.58 1.27
C THR A 15 1.76 12.65 0.72
N LEU A 16 2.36 11.50 0.46
CA LEU A 16 3.69 11.39 -0.14
C LEU A 16 3.61 10.48 -1.37
N ALA A 17 4.12 10.93 -2.51
CA ALA A 17 4.10 10.16 -3.76
C ALA A 17 5.45 10.16 -4.47
N SER A 18 5.86 9.00 -4.99
CA SER A 18 6.90 8.94 -6.01
C SER A 18 6.41 9.57 -7.31
N GLU A 19 7.25 10.40 -7.94
CA GLU A 19 6.96 10.97 -9.25
C GLU A 19 6.79 9.85 -10.27
N GLY A 20 5.68 9.92 -11.02
CA GLY A 20 5.27 8.87 -11.95
C GLY A 20 3.78 8.55 -11.85
N SER A 21 3.31 7.76 -12.81
CA SER A 21 1.89 7.49 -12.98
C SER A 21 1.25 6.75 -11.79
N TYR A 22 2.00 5.92 -11.07
CA TYR A 22 1.49 5.22 -9.89
C TYR A 22 1.28 6.17 -8.71
N GLY A 23 2.33 6.87 -8.28
CA GLY A 23 2.29 7.73 -7.11
C GLY A 23 1.36 8.93 -7.28
N GLU A 24 1.50 9.65 -8.39
CA GLU A 24 0.74 10.88 -8.63
C GLU A 24 -0.75 10.62 -8.81
N LYS A 25 -1.13 9.61 -9.62
CA LYS A 25 -2.55 9.26 -9.80
C LYS A 25 -3.16 8.65 -8.54
N GLY A 26 -2.36 7.93 -7.75
CA GLY A 26 -2.77 7.41 -6.45
C GLY A 26 -3.16 8.53 -5.49
N VAL A 27 -2.29 9.53 -5.34
CA VAL A 27 -2.56 10.72 -4.51
C VAL A 27 -3.69 11.58 -5.08
N GLU A 28 -3.78 11.74 -6.40
CA GLU A 28 -4.87 12.46 -7.05
C GLU A 28 -6.23 11.79 -6.75
N SER A 29 -6.31 10.47 -6.91
CA SER A 29 -7.51 9.70 -6.60
C SER A 29 -7.86 9.77 -5.11
N PHE A 30 -6.86 9.62 -4.23
CA PHE A 30 -7.05 9.78 -2.79
C PHE A 30 -7.59 11.17 -2.44
N THR A 31 -7.04 12.22 -3.06
CA THR A 31 -7.47 13.62 -2.86
C THR A 31 -8.90 13.84 -3.31
N GLN A 32 -9.26 13.31 -4.47
CA GLN A 32 -10.62 13.44 -5.02
C GLN A 32 -11.64 12.73 -4.12
N ILE A 33 -11.38 11.47 -3.78
CA ILE A 33 -12.28 10.67 -2.92
C ILE A 33 -12.38 11.28 -1.51
N SER A 34 -11.29 11.84 -0.98
CA SER A 34 -11.31 12.54 0.32
C SER A 34 -12.22 13.77 0.31
N LYS A 35 -12.22 14.54 -0.79
CA LYS A 35 -13.11 15.70 -0.97
C LYS A 35 -14.57 15.28 -1.07
N GLU A 36 -14.85 14.23 -1.86
CA GLU A 36 -16.21 13.70 -2.06
C GLU A 36 -16.78 13.11 -0.76
N ALA A 37 -15.97 12.37 -0.01
CA ALA A 37 -16.37 11.75 1.24
C ALA A 37 -16.60 12.75 2.38
N GLY A 38 -16.01 13.96 2.28
CA GLY A 38 -16.04 15.00 3.31
C GLY A 38 -15.32 14.62 4.61
N GLY A 39 -14.97 15.64 5.40
CA GLY A 39 -14.40 15.45 6.75
C GLY A 39 -12.94 14.99 6.78
N LEU A 40 -12.23 15.01 5.66
CA LEU A 40 -10.80 14.70 5.56
C LEU A 40 -10.07 15.79 4.78
N CYS A 41 -9.06 16.42 5.40
CA CYS A 41 -8.24 17.45 4.78
C CYS A 41 -6.81 16.96 4.57
N ILE A 42 -6.24 17.32 3.43
CA ILE A 42 -4.84 17.08 3.12
C ILE A 42 -4.05 18.31 3.54
N ALA A 43 -3.18 18.15 4.53
CA ALA A 43 -2.33 19.19 5.07
C ALA A 43 -1.32 19.67 4.03
N GLN A 44 -0.69 18.70 3.38
CA GLN A 44 0.27 18.91 2.32
C GLN A 44 0.42 17.65 1.46
N SER A 45 0.79 17.87 0.20
CA SER A 45 1.14 16.80 -0.73
C SER A 45 2.59 16.95 -1.17
N VAL A 46 3.43 16.03 -0.72
CA VAL A 46 4.87 16.02 -1.00
C VAL A 46 5.16 15.00 -2.11
N ARG A 47 6.09 15.35 -3.00
CA ARG A 47 6.50 14.50 -4.12
C ARG A 47 7.96 14.12 -3.97
N ILE A 48 8.27 12.85 -4.19
CA ILE A 48 9.62 12.31 -4.29
C ILE A 48 10.00 12.39 -5.77
N PRO A 49 10.98 13.21 -6.16
CA PRO A 49 11.39 13.34 -7.55
C PRO A 49 11.94 12.01 -8.08
N GLN A 50 11.80 11.73 -9.37
CA GLN A 50 12.50 10.59 -9.97
C GLN A 50 14.02 10.83 -9.97
N GLU A 51 14.79 9.79 -9.66
CA GLU A 51 16.25 9.82 -9.77
C GLU A 51 16.65 10.28 -11.18
N ARG A 52 17.43 11.37 -11.24
CA ARG A 52 18.07 11.82 -12.47
C ARG A 52 19.56 11.55 -12.34
N LYS A 53 20.21 11.16 -13.44
CA LYS A 53 21.63 10.78 -13.53
C LYS A 53 22.64 11.77 -12.90
N ASP A 54 22.21 12.97 -12.52
CA ASP A 54 23.05 14.07 -12.05
C ASP A 54 22.63 14.63 -10.66
N ARG A 55 21.63 14.05 -9.99
CA ARG A 55 21.20 14.48 -8.64
C ARG A 55 20.73 13.31 -7.80
N THR A 56 21.35 13.13 -6.64
CA THR A 56 20.82 12.30 -5.56
C THR A 56 19.58 12.97 -4.96
N ILE A 57 18.56 12.18 -4.64
CA ILE A 57 17.35 12.69 -3.98
C ILE A 57 17.67 13.03 -2.53
N ASP A 58 17.32 14.25 -2.10
CA ASP A 58 17.45 14.68 -0.71
C ASP A 58 16.18 14.32 0.09
N PHE A 59 16.17 13.11 0.64
CA PHE A 59 15.08 12.60 1.48
C PHE A 59 14.97 13.35 2.82
N ASP A 60 16.06 13.94 3.33
CA ASP A 60 16.02 14.68 4.60
C ASP A 60 15.21 15.98 4.44
N ARG A 61 15.28 16.61 3.26
CA ARG A 61 14.42 17.76 2.92
C ARG A 61 12.94 17.38 2.89
N ILE A 62 12.60 16.20 2.38
CA ILE A 62 11.21 15.71 2.34
C ILE A 62 10.66 15.53 3.76
N ILE A 63 11.44 14.95 4.67
CA ILE A 63 11.05 14.83 6.09
C ILE A 63 10.89 16.19 6.75
N LYS A 64 11.81 17.13 6.53
CA LYS A 64 11.67 18.51 7.03
C LYS A 64 10.39 19.17 6.54
N GLN A 65 10.05 19.00 5.27
CA GLN A 65 8.80 19.52 4.71
C GLN A 65 7.57 18.86 5.37
N LEU A 66 7.57 17.54 5.60
CA LEU A 66 6.49 16.86 6.32
C LEU A 66 6.31 17.41 7.75
N LEU A 67 7.41 17.79 8.41
CA LEU A 67 7.39 18.39 9.75
C LEU A 67 6.86 19.83 9.79
N ASP A 68 6.70 20.51 8.65
CA ASP A 68 6.06 21.84 8.59
C ASP A 68 4.58 21.79 9.01
N THR A 69 3.94 20.61 8.99
CA THR A 69 2.57 20.39 9.49
C THR A 69 2.55 19.34 10.61
N PRO A 70 3.02 19.65 11.83
CA PRO A 70 3.28 18.67 12.89
C PRO A 70 2.03 17.95 13.42
N ASN A 71 0.85 18.56 13.25
CA ASN A 71 -0.43 17.95 13.61
C ASN A 71 -0.91 16.90 12.60
N SER A 72 -0.34 16.92 11.38
CA SER A 72 -0.60 15.96 10.32
C SER A 72 0.35 14.77 10.46
N ARG A 73 0.10 13.97 11.49
CA ARG A 73 0.95 12.81 11.83
C ARG A 73 0.76 11.65 10.85
N ALA A 74 -0.45 11.45 10.36
CA ALA A 74 -0.74 10.40 9.40
C ALA A 74 -0.25 10.78 8.00
N VAL A 75 0.58 9.91 7.41
CA VAL A 75 1.18 10.11 6.09
C VAL A 75 0.77 8.96 5.17
N VAL A 76 -0.04 9.27 4.17
CA VAL A 76 -0.49 8.32 3.14
C VAL A 76 0.56 8.28 2.02
N ILE A 77 1.17 7.11 1.83
CA ILE A 77 2.29 6.92 0.92
C ILE A 77 1.87 6.10 -0.31
N PHE A 78 2.12 6.68 -1.48
CA PHE A 78 2.12 5.97 -2.76
C PHE A 78 3.51 6.07 -3.41
N ALA A 79 4.42 5.22 -2.97
CA ALA A 79 5.82 5.24 -3.41
C ALA A 79 6.34 3.83 -3.70
N ASN A 80 7.43 3.71 -4.44
CA ASN A 80 8.07 2.40 -4.67
C ASN A 80 8.86 1.94 -3.44
N ASP A 81 9.27 0.66 -3.43
CA ASP A 81 9.95 0.02 -2.30
C ASP A 81 11.24 0.76 -1.87
N GLU A 82 12.04 1.26 -2.83
CA GLU A 82 13.31 1.93 -2.55
C GLU A 82 13.08 3.33 -1.95
N ASP A 83 12.14 4.10 -2.51
CA ASP A 83 11.77 5.41 -1.99
C ASP A 83 11.21 5.31 -0.56
N ILE A 84 10.41 4.28 -0.27
CA ILE A 84 9.89 4.02 1.08
C ILE A 84 11.04 3.78 2.05
N LYS A 85 11.98 2.89 1.69
CA LYS A 85 13.15 2.57 2.52
C LYS A 85 13.95 3.84 2.84
N GLN A 86 14.19 4.68 1.85
CA GLN A 86 14.95 5.92 2.00
C GLN A 86 14.22 6.97 2.84
N ILE A 87 12.89 7.05 2.74
CA ILE A 87 12.05 7.90 3.59
C ILE A 87 12.08 7.45 5.05
N LEU A 88 11.96 6.14 5.32
CA LEU A 88 12.06 5.61 6.68
C LEU A 88 13.46 5.86 7.26
N ALA A 89 14.52 5.69 6.46
CA ALA A 89 15.88 6.01 6.86
C ALA A 89 16.05 7.50 7.20
N ALA A 90 15.49 8.41 6.39
CA ALA A 90 15.52 9.84 6.64
C ALA A 90 14.74 10.24 7.90
N ALA A 91 13.56 9.64 8.13
CA ALA A 91 12.79 9.85 9.35
C ALA A 91 13.56 9.40 10.60
N LYS A 92 14.31 8.30 10.50
CA LYS A 92 15.21 7.83 11.56
C LYS A 92 16.33 8.81 11.85
N ARG A 93 17.01 9.32 10.80
CA ARG A 93 18.07 10.34 10.94
C ARG A 93 17.55 11.64 11.56
N ALA A 94 16.28 11.98 11.33
CA ALA A 94 15.62 13.15 11.89
C ALA A 94 15.05 12.93 13.31
N ASP A 95 15.31 11.78 13.94
CA ASP A 95 14.83 11.41 15.28
C ASP A 95 13.29 11.46 15.42
N GLN A 96 12.57 11.01 14.37
CA GLN A 96 11.10 11.04 14.31
C GLN A 96 10.44 9.68 14.60
N VAL A 97 11.05 8.86 15.46
CA VAL A 97 10.49 7.56 15.86
C VAL A 97 9.14 7.73 16.56
N GLY A 98 8.09 7.13 15.99
CA GLY A 98 6.72 7.19 16.50
C GLY A 98 5.98 8.50 16.27
N HIS A 99 6.58 9.49 15.59
CA HIS A 99 5.90 10.73 15.25
C HIS A 99 4.90 10.50 14.09
N PHE A 100 5.41 10.01 12.95
CA PHE A 100 4.61 9.74 11.76
C PHE A 100 3.84 8.42 11.87
N LEU A 101 2.61 8.42 11.36
CA LEU A 101 1.72 7.25 11.28
C LEU A 101 1.60 6.88 9.80
N TRP A 102 2.34 5.87 9.39
CA TRP A 102 2.46 5.52 7.97
C TRP A 102 1.25 4.74 7.48
N VAL A 103 0.69 5.14 6.34
CA VAL A 103 -0.33 4.39 5.60
C VAL A 103 0.20 4.08 4.21
N GLY A 104 0.74 2.89 4.01
CA GLY A 104 1.37 2.46 2.76
C GLY A 104 0.41 1.80 1.77
N SER A 105 0.62 2.08 0.47
CA SER A 105 -0.05 1.40 -0.63
C SER A 105 0.47 -0.04 -0.87
N ASP A 106 -0.03 -0.70 -1.92
CA ASP A 106 0.28 -2.10 -2.26
C ASP A 106 1.72 -2.36 -2.71
N SER A 107 2.47 -1.30 -3.06
CA SER A 107 3.91 -1.40 -3.31
C SER A 107 4.66 -1.83 -2.04
N TRP A 108 4.29 -1.24 -0.89
CA TRP A 108 4.79 -1.65 0.42
C TRP A 108 4.24 -3.03 0.79
N GLY A 109 2.91 -3.18 0.82
CA GLY A 109 2.25 -4.43 1.18
C GLY A 109 2.78 -5.02 2.50
N SER A 110 3.01 -6.33 2.52
CA SER A 110 3.62 -7.05 3.65
C SER A 110 5.11 -7.35 3.45
N LYS A 111 5.84 -6.57 2.64
CA LYS A 111 7.26 -6.81 2.35
C LYS A 111 8.13 -6.36 3.52
N ILE A 112 9.11 -7.18 3.91
CA ILE A 112 10.08 -6.84 4.97
C ILE A 112 11.26 -6.00 4.45
N ASN A 113 11.60 -6.11 3.16
CA ASN A 113 12.77 -5.45 2.57
C ASN A 113 12.78 -3.91 2.77
N PRO A 114 11.66 -3.17 2.60
CA PRO A 114 11.65 -1.72 2.86
C PRO A 114 11.90 -1.36 4.32
N LEU A 115 11.68 -2.29 5.26
CA LEU A 115 11.78 -2.06 6.70
C LEU A 115 13.13 -2.41 7.29
N HIS A 116 13.96 -3.15 6.57
CA HIS A 116 15.22 -3.68 7.08
C HIS A 116 16.08 -2.56 7.69
N GLN A 117 16.41 -2.65 8.99
CA GLN A 117 17.12 -1.66 9.83
C GLN A 117 16.31 -0.42 10.27
N HIS A 118 15.05 -0.33 9.88
CA HIS A 118 14.14 0.80 10.14
C HIS A 118 12.79 0.32 10.73
N GLU A 119 12.78 -0.84 11.39
CA GLU A 119 11.59 -1.49 11.94
C GLU A 119 10.92 -0.64 13.04
N ASP A 120 11.72 0.08 13.82
CA ASP A 120 11.29 0.99 14.89
C ASP A 120 10.49 2.20 14.36
N ILE A 121 10.86 2.72 13.19
CA ILE A 121 10.14 3.82 12.52
C ILE A 121 8.83 3.34 11.92
N ALA A 122 8.78 2.08 11.49
CA ALA A 122 7.61 1.47 10.86
C ALA A 122 6.62 0.85 11.85
N GLU A 123 6.91 0.87 13.15
CA GLU A 123 5.99 0.36 14.18
C GLU A 123 4.62 1.04 14.10
N GLY A 124 3.56 0.24 13.93
CA GLY A 124 2.20 0.71 13.76
C GLY A 124 1.83 1.14 12.33
N ALA A 125 2.75 1.04 11.36
CA ALA A 125 2.48 1.32 9.96
C ALA A 125 1.37 0.40 9.43
N ILE A 126 0.39 0.99 8.75
CA ILE A 126 -0.72 0.27 8.14
C ILE A 126 -0.45 0.17 6.65
N THR A 127 -0.58 -1.03 6.09
CA THR A 127 -0.40 -1.24 4.65
C THR A 127 -1.57 -2.01 4.07
N ILE A 128 -1.82 -1.81 2.77
CA ILE A 128 -2.80 -2.59 2.03
C ILE A 128 -2.10 -3.55 1.09
N GLN A 129 -2.70 -4.70 0.85
CA GLN A 129 -2.20 -5.65 -0.14
C GLN A 129 -3.38 -6.28 -0.87
N PRO A 130 -3.35 -6.39 -2.21
CA PRO A 130 -4.36 -7.13 -2.95
C PRO A 130 -4.51 -8.53 -2.35
N LYS A 131 -5.76 -8.91 -2.07
CA LYS A 131 -6.07 -10.22 -1.48
C LYS A 131 -5.59 -11.30 -2.44
N ARG A 132 -4.70 -12.14 -1.95
CA ARG A 132 -3.95 -13.12 -2.73
C ARG A 132 -3.93 -14.46 -2.03
N ALA A 133 -3.80 -15.53 -2.81
CA ALA A 133 -3.48 -16.85 -2.30
C ALA A 133 -2.13 -17.32 -2.85
N THR A 134 -1.47 -18.18 -2.08
CA THR A 134 -0.29 -18.91 -2.56
C THR A 134 -0.71 -19.96 -3.57
N VAL A 135 0.04 -20.07 -4.66
CA VAL A 135 -0.20 -21.07 -5.71
C VAL A 135 0.80 -22.21 -5.54
N GLU A 136 0.40 -23.28 -4.86
CA GLU A 136 1.29 -24.41 -4.51
C GLU A 136 1.96 -25.05 -5.73
N GLY A 137 1.23 -25.14 -6.85
CA GLY A 137 1.78 -25.67 -8.09
C GLY A 137 2.93 -24.83 -8.65
N PHE A 138 2.92 -23.51 -8.41
CA PHE A 138 4.03 -22.64 -8.78
C PHE A 138 5.23 -22.85 -7.86
N ASP A 139 5.02 -23.01 -6.55
CA ASP A 139 6.10 -23.28 -5.59
C ASP A 139 6.82 -24.58 -5.94
N ALA A 140 6.06 -25.64 -6.22
CA ALA A 140 6.62 -26.92 -6.64
C ALA A 140 7.40 -26.79 -7.96
N TYR A 141 6.87 -26.05 -8.93
CA TYR A 141 7.54 -25.82 -10.21
C TYR A 141 8.84 -25.01 -10.07
N PHE A 142 8.80 -23.92 -9.31
CA PHE A 142 9.90 -22.97 -9.17
C PHE A 142 11.04 -23.55 -8.34
N THR A 143 10.74 -24.19 -7.21
CA THR A 143 11.76 -24.81 -6.34
C THR A 143 12.43 -26.02 -6.99
N SER A 144 11.77 -26.68 -7.96
CA SER A 144 12.35 -27.76 -8.74
C SER A 144 13.27 -27.28 -9.88
N ARG A 145 13.41 -25.97 -10.13
CA ARG A 145 14.25 -25.46 -11.22
C ARG A 145 15.74 -25.58 -10.86
N THR A 146 16.53 -26.02 -11.83
CA THR A 146 17.99 -26.11 -11.74
C THR A 146 18.61 -25.51 -12.99
N LEU A 147 19.90 -25.18 -12.94
CA LEU A 147 20.64 -24.69 -14.11
C LEU A 147 20.59 -25.67 -15.29
N GLU A 148 20.44 -26.97 -15.02
CA GLU A 148 20.36 -28.00 -16.06
C GLU A 148 18.99 -28.01 -16.76
N ASN A 149 17.90 -27.86 -16.00
CA ASN A 149 16.54 -28.05 -16.48
C ASN A 149 15.84 -26.75 -16.91
N ASN A 150 16.40 -25.58 -16.59
CA ASN A 150 15.81 -24.28 -16.91
C ASN A 150 16.63 -23.50 -17.94
N ARG A 151 16.79 -24.07 -19.14
CA ARG A 151 17.56 -23.44 -20.23
C ARG A 151 16.78 -22.40 -21.04
N ARG A 152 15.46 -22.31 -20.83
CA ARG A 152 14.57 -21.36 -21.51
C ARG A 152 14.76 -19.94 -21.00
N ASN A 153 15.01 -19.78 -19.70
CA ASN A 153 15.12 -18.47 -19.08
C ASN A 153 16.57 -17.99 -19.14
N VAL A 154 16.83 -16.99 -19.98
CA VAL A 154 18.18 -16.44 -20.21
C VAL A 154 18.76 -15.75 -18.98
N TRP A 155 17.92 -15.29 -18.05
CA TRP A 155 18.33 -14.60 -16.81
C TRP A 155 18.48 -15.54 -15.61
N PHE A 156 18.27 -16.85 -15.80
CA PHE A 156 18.26 -17.79 -14.69
C PHE A 156 19.66 -18.03 -14.12
N ALA A 157 20.71 -17.84 -14.92
CA ALA A 157 22.09 -17.94 -14.47
C ALA A 157 22.44 -16.80 -13.50
N GLU A 158 22.10 -15.57 -13.85
CA GLU A 158 22.30 -14.38 -13.03
C GLU A 158 21.50 -14.48 -11.72
N TYR A 159 20.23 -14.88 -11.82
CA TYR A 159 19.41 -15.16 -10.64
C TYR A 159 20.06 -16.20 -9.71
N TRP A 160 20.62 -17.28 -10.27
CA TRP A 160 21.27 -18.33 -9.48
C TRP A 160 22.47 -17.80 -8.70
N GLU A 161 23.31 -16.99 -9.36
CA GLU A 161 24.46 -16.36 -8.72
C GLU A 161 24.06 -15.46 -7.55
N GLU A 162 23.06 -14.59 -7.75
CA GLU A 162 22.57 -13.68 -6.71
C GLU A 162 21.90 -14.44 -5.56
N ASN A 163 21.04 -15.40 -5.88
CA ASN A 163 20.23 -16.12 -4.90
C ASN A 163 21.06 -17.04 -3.97
N PHE A 164 22.15 -17.61 -4.48
CA PHE A 164 23.06 -18.46 -3.70
C PHE A 164 24.36 -17.75 -3.28
N ASN A 165 24.51 -16.47 -3.64
CA ASN A 165 25.70 -15.65 -3.44
C ASN A 165 26.98 -16.37 -3.87
N CYS A 166 26.98 -16.85 -5.11
CA CYS A 166 28.07 -17.61 -5.72
C CYS A 166 28.29 -17.19 -7.18
N LYS A 167 29.43 -17.58 -7.77
CA LYS A 167 29.74 -17.32 -9.18
C LYS A 167 29.77 -18.59 -10.02
N LEU A 168 29.08 -18.54 -11.16
CA LEU A 168 29.13 -19.57 -12.19
C LEU A 168 30.42 -19.42 -12.98
N THR A 169 31.22 -20.48 -13.05
CA THR A 169 32.43 -20.48 -13.89
C THR A 169 32.04 -20.46 -15.36
N ILE A 170 32.04 -19.28 -15.96
CA ILE A 170 31.98 -19.13 -17.43
C ILE A 170 33.37 -19.47 -17.97
N SER A 171 33.46 -20.44 -18.88
CA SER A 171 34.73 -20.79 -19.53
C SER A 171 35.29 -19.58 -20.27
N GLY A 172 36.33 -18.95 -19.71
CA GLY A 172 37.06 -17.83 -20.33
C GLY A 172 37.23 -16.57 -19.48
N SER A 173 36.55 -16.43 -18.33
CA SER A 173 36.73 -15.28 -17.44
C SER A 173 37.98 -15.43 -16.56
N LYS A 174 39.03 -14.67 -16.87
CA LYS A 174 40.16 -14.46 -15.96
C LYS A 174 39.72 -13.45 -14.88
N LYS A 175 39.39 -13.89 -13.66
CA LYS A 175 39.88 -13.32 -12.38
C LYS A 175 39.12 -13.74 -11.10
N GLU A 176 39.90 -13.56 -10.02
CA GLU A 176 39.69 -13.51 -8.56
C GLU A 176 39.27 -14.78 -7.81
N ASP A 177 40.19 -15.22 -6.94
CA ASP A 177 40.24 -16.50 -6.22
C ASP A 177 39.42 -16.47 -4.90
N THR A 178 38.63 -15.42 -4.68
CA THR A 178 37.95 -15.14 -3.40
C THR A 178 36.45 -15.41 -3.41
N ASP A 179 35.82 -15.53 -4.58
CA ASP A 179 34.37 -15.73 -4.67
C ASP A 179 33.99 -17.22 -4.64
N ARG A 180 32.98 -17.55 -3.82
CA ARG A 180 32.40 -18.90 -3.73
C ARG A 180 31.90 -19.34 -5.11
N LYS A 181 32.37 -20.50 -5.59
CA LYS A 181 31.89 -21.07 -6.87
C LYS A 181 30.55 -21.77 -6.68
N CYS A 182 29.63 -21.56 -7.63
CA CYS A 182 28.39 -22.32 -7.69
C CYS A 182 28.69 -23.75 -8.15
N THR A 183 28.07 -24.74 -7.49
CA THR A 183 28.22 -26.16 -7.80
C THR A 183 27.17 -26.66 -8.80
N GLY A 184 26.05 -25.95 -8.92
CA GLY A 184 24.88 -26.36 -9.69
C GLY A 184 24.01 -27.40 -8.96
N GLN A 185 24.44 -27.85 -7.77
CA GLN A 185 23.71 -28.79 -6.93
C GLN A 185 22.83 -28.09 -5.87
N GLU A 186 22.93 -26.76 -5.76
CA GLU A 186 22.10 -25.97 -4.85
C GLU A 186 20.61 -26.15 -5.18
N ARG A 187 19.74 -25.98 -4.17
CA ARG A 187 18.30 -26.13 -4.28
C ARG A 187 17.58 -24.92 -3.68
N ILE A 188 16.73 -24.29 -4.50
CA ILE A 188 15.92 -23.14 -4.09
C ILE A 188 14.95 -23.58 -2.98
N GLY A 189 14.88 -22.80 -1.90
CA GLY A 189 14.05 -23.11 -0.72
C GLY A 189 14.69 -24.07 0.27
N LYS A 190 15.85 -24.68 -0.06
CA LYS A 190 16.65 -25.50 0.87
C LYS A 190 17.98 -24.84 1.19
N ASP A 191 18.73 -24.45 0.16
CA ASP A 191 20.03 -23.80 0.28
C ASP A 191 19.95 -22.27 0.13
N SER A 192 18.76 -21.76 -0.20
CA SER A 192 18.41 -20.34 -0.20
C SER A 192 17.02 -20.15 0.39
N ASN A 193 16.75 -18.96 0.94
CA ASN A 193 15.40 -18.59 1.33
C ASN A 193 14.50 -18.50 0.09
N TYR A 194 13.26 -18.97 0.21
CA TYR A 194 12.24 -18.86 -0.82
C TYR A 194 10.93 -18.43 -0.18
N GLU A 195 10.38 -17.33 -0.68
CA GLU A 195 9.03 -16.87 -0.39
C GLU A 195 8.38 -16.52 -1.73
N GLN A 196 7.18 -17.04 -1.97
CA GLN A 196 6.46 -16.76 -3.21
C GLN A 196 6.11 -15.26 -3.28
N GLU A 197 6.52 -14.60 -4.36
CA GLU A 197 6.08 -13.23 -4.62
C GLU A 197 4.57 -13.27 -4.84
N GLY A 198 3.81 -12.53 -4.05
CA GLY A 198 2.37 -12.79 -4.00
C GLY A 198 1.52 -12.09 -5.05
N LYS A 199 2.11 -11.50 -6.08
CA LYS A 199 1.43 -11.15 -7.34
C LYS A 199 1.48 -12.30 -8.36
N VAL A 200 2.15 -13.41 -8.06
CA VAL A 200 2.21 -14.62 -8.91
C VAL A 200 0.81 -15.09 -9.33
N GLN A 201 -0.15 -15.14 -8.41
CA GLN A 201 -1.54 -15.52 -8.73
C GLN A 201 -2.12 -14.64 -9.85
N PHE A 202 -1.96 -13.31 -9.75
CA PHE A 202 -2.50 -12.38 -10.75
C PHE A 202 -1.86 -12.56 -12.12
N VAL A 203 -0.57 -12.89 -12.17
CA VAL A 203 0.13 -13.19 -13.43
C VAL A 203 -0.41 -14.48 -14.06
N ILE A 204 -0.62 -15.52 -13.27
CA ILE A 204 -1.20 -16.78 -13.74
C ILE A 204 -2.63 -16.55 -14.25
N ASP A 205 -3.46 -15.86 -13.47
CA ASP A 205 -4.85 -15.56 -13.81
C ASP A 205 -4.94 -14.68 -15.07
N ALA A 206 -4.00 -13.76 -15.30
CA ALA A 206 -3.93 -12.97 -16.53
C ALA A 206 -3.64 -13.82 -17.78
N VAL A 207 -2.75 -14.81 -17.66
CA VAL A 207 -2.48 -15.77 -18.75
C VAL A 207 -3.72 -16.62 -19.03
N TYR A 208 -4.39 -17.11 -17.97
CA TYR A 208 -5.64 -17.85 -18.12
C TYR A 208 -6.76 -17.00 -18.72
N ALA A 209 -6.88 -15.73 -18.35
CA ALA A 209 -7.85 -14.83 -18.96
C ALA A 209 -7.67 -14.73 -20.48
N MET A 210 -6.43 -14.63 -20.95
CA MET A 210 -6.13 -14.67 -22.39
C MET A 210 -6.48 -16.04 -23.01
N ALA A 211 -6.13 -17.14 -22.33
CA ALA A 211 -6.43 -18.49 -22.81
C ALA A 211 -7.95 -18.73 -22.92
N HIS A 212 -8.74 -18.33 -21.92
CA HIS A 212 -10.19 -18.40 -21.94
C HIS A 212 -10.79 -17.52 -23.05
N ALA A 213 -10.27 -16.30 -23.25
CA ALA A 213 -10.71 -15.43 -24.33
C ALA A 213 -10.47 -16.06 -25.71
N LEU A 214 -9.27 -16.60 -25.94
CA LEU A 214 -8.92 -17.30 -27.19
C LEU A 214 -9.75 -18.57 -27.38
N HIS A 215 -10.04 -19.30 -26.31
CA HIS A 215 -10.89 -20.49 -26.36
C HIS A 215 -12.33 -20.15 -26.74
N HIS A 216 -12.91 -19.11 -26.15
CA HIS A 216 -14.26 -18.65 -26.50
C HIS A 216 -14.31 -18.15 -27.95
N MET A 217 -13.30 -17.39 -28.36
CA MET A 217 -13.17 -16.94 -29.74
C MET A 217 -13.01 -18.11 -30.73
N ASN A 218 -12.24 -19.14 -30.37
CA ASN A 218 -12.10 -20.33 -31.19
C ASN A 218 -13.43 -21.09 -31.32
N LYS A 219 -14.17 -21.26 -30.22
CA LYS A 219 -15.49 -21.89 -30.25
C LYS A 219 -16.49 -21.15 -31.14
N ASP A 220 -16.47 -19.82 -31.10
CA ASP A 220 -17.40 -18.99 -31.86
C ASP A 220 -17.06 -18.93 -33.36
N LEU A 221 -15.78 -18.87 -33.71
CA LEU A 221 -15.33 -18.64 -35.10
C LEU A 221 -14.90 -19.90 -35.83
N CYS A 222 -14.53 -20.95 -35.09
CA CYS A 222 -13.86 -22.13 -35.62
C CYS A 222 -14.56 -23.43 -35.17
N ALA A 223 -15.89 -23.42 -35.01
CA ALA A 223 -16.68 -24.51 -34.42
C ALA A 223 -16.36 -25.92 -34.98
N ASP A 224 -16.09 -26.03 -36.30
CA ASP A 224 -15.77 -27.29 -36.99
C ASP A 224 -14.27 -27.43 -37.34
N TYR A 225 -13.40 -26.59 -36.79
CA TYR A 225 -11.98 -26.54 -37.13
C TYR A 225 -11.12 -26.96 -35.94
N ARG A 226 -10.12 -27.82 -36.18
CA ARG A 226 -9.11 -28.16 -35.16
C ARG A 226 -8.03 -27.08 -35.16
N GLY A 227 -7.94 -26.32 -34.07
CA GLY A 227 -6.96 -25.24 -33.92
C GLY A 227 -7.46 -23.92 -34.49
N VAL A 228 -6.53 -23.07 -34.96
CA VAL A 228 -6.85 -21.71 -35.43
C VAL A 228 -7.34 -21.77 -36.88
N CYS A 229 -8.56 -21.29 -37.13
CA CYS A 229 -9.13 -21.15 -38.47
C CYS A 229 -8.82 -19.78 -39.11
N PRO A 230 -8.96 -19.62 -40.44
CA PRO A 230 -8.66 -18.36 -41.13
C PRO A 230 -9.44 -17.15 -40.61
N GLU A 231 -10.68 -17.33 -40.14
CA GLU A 231 -11.46 -16.24 -39.56
C GLU A 231 -10.85 -15.74 -38.23
N MET A 232 -10.39 -16.67 -37.38
CA MET A 232 -9.74 -16.33 -36.12
C MET A 232 -8.36 -15.69 -36.36
N GLU A 233 -7.63 -16.13 -37.38
CA GLU A 233 -6.35 -15.53 -37.78
C GLU A 233 -6.51 -14.07 -38.23
N GLN A 234 -7.63 -13.74 -38.89
CA GLN A 234 -7.93 -12.38 -39.39
C GLN A 234 -8.66 -11.48 -38.38
N ALA A 235 -9.18 -12.04 -37.29
CA ALA A 235 -10.07 -11.34 -36.37
C ALA A 235 -9.44 -10.14 -35.63
N GLY A 236 -8.10 -10.12 -35.51
CA GLY A 236 -7.33 -9.01 -34.96
C GLY A 236 -7.64 -8.64 -33.49
N GLY A 237 -6.91 -7.65 -32.97
CA GLY A 237 -6.97 -7.29 -31.55
C GLY A 237 -8.33 -6.73 -31.09
N LYS A 238 -9.07 -6.02 -31.95
CA LYS A 238 -10.38 -5.44 -31.60
C LYS A 238 -11.44 -6.51 -31.34
N LYS A 239 -11.46 -7.61 -32.11
CA LYS A 239 -12.39 -8.72 -31.91
C LYS A 239 -11.97 -9.50 -30.66
N LEU A 240 -10.67 -9.80 -30.51
CA LEU A 240 -10.13 -10.45 -29.30
C LEU A 240 -10.43 -9.67 -28.01
N LEU A 241 -10.33 -8.33 -28.01
CA LEU A 241 -10.64 -7.51 -26.84
C LEU A 241 -12.08 -7.69 -26.33
N LYS A 242 -13.04 -7.95 -27.24
CA LYS A 242 -14.43 -8.24 -26.84
C LYS A 242 -14.51 -9.56 -26.07
N TYR A 243 -13.76 -10.57 -26.48
CA TYR A 243 -13.67 -11.84 -25.77
C TYR A 243 -12.98 -11.69 -24.42
N ILE A 244 -11.86 -10.94 -24.36
CA ILE A 244 -11.15 -10.66 -23.10
C ILE A 244 -12.09 -9.97 -22.10
N ARG A 245 -12.85 -8.96 -22.50
CA ARG A 245 -13.77 -8.24 -21.61
C ARG A 245 -14.92 -9.09 -21.07
N ASN A 246 -15.24 -10.20 -21.75
CA ASN A 246 -16.35 -11.08 -21.40
C ASN A 246 -15.92 -12.39 -20.75
N VAL A 247 -14.64 -12.54 -20.36
CA VAL A 247 -14.20 -13.74 -19.64
C VAL A 247 -14.84 -13.80 -18.25
N ASN A 248 -15.22 -15.02 -17.87
CA ASN A 248 -15.68 -15.34 -16.54
C ASN A 248 -15.27 -16.79 -16.26
N PHE A 249 -14.31 -16.98 -15.35
CA PHE A 249 -13.80 -18.29 -15.00
C PHE A 249 -13.30 -18.30 -13.55
N ASN A 250 -13.09 -19.50 -13.01
CA ASN A 250 -12.50 -19.65 -11.69
C ASN A 250 -10.97 -19.60 -11.82
N GLY A 251 -10.34 -18.63 -11.15
CA GLY A 251 -8.90 -18.42 -11.18
C GLY A 251 -8.11 -19.52 -10.48
N SER A 252 -6.79 -19.43 -10.57
CA SER A 252 -5.82 -20.37 -10.00
C SER A 252 -5.96 -20.56 -8.48
N ALA A 253 -6.45 -19.54 -7.77
CA ALA A 253 -6.73 -19.57 -6.34
C ALA A 253 -8.18 -19.91 -5.97
N GLY A 254 -9.01 -20.33 -6.94
CA GLY A 254 -10.43 -20.60 -6.71
C GLY A 254 -11.29 -19.34 -6.53
N THR A 255 -10.78 -18.16 -6.88
CA THR A 255 -11.53 -16.91 -6.91
C THR A 255 -11.99 -16.57 -8.33
N PRO A 256 -13.22 -16.04 -8.51
CA PRO A 256 -13.70 -15.67 -9.83
C PRO A 256 -12.88 -14.53 -10.44
N VAL A 257 -12.51 -14.69 -11.71
CA VAL A 257 -11.82 -13.70 -12.54
C VAL A 257 -12.80 -13.17 -13.59
N MET A 258 -13.09 -11.88 -13.51
CA MET A 258 -14.03 -11.18 -14.36
C MET A 258 -13.68 -9.68 -14.42
N PHE A 259 -14.15 -8.99 -15.46
CA PHE A 259 -13.88 -7.57 -15.66
C PHE A 259 -15.15 -6.72 -15.62
N ASN A 260 -15.04 -5.51 -15.08
CA ASN A 260 -16.08 -4.51 -15.12
C ASN A 260 -16.13 -3.79 -16.49
N LYS A 261 -16.99 -2.77 -16.64
CA LYS A 261 -17.15 -2.00 -17.88
C LYS A 261 -15.87 -1.28 -18.34
N ASN A 262 -14.97 -0.95 -17.42
CA ASN A 262 -13.69 -0.31 -17.69
C ASN A 262 -12.59 -1.32 -18.04
N GLY A 263 -12.81 -2.60 -17.75
CA GLY A 263 -11.81 -3.66 -17.91
C GLY A 263 -11.06 -4.01 -16.63
N ASP A 264 -11.51 -3.52 -15.48
CA ASP A 264 -10.85 -3.77 -14.19
C ASP A 264 -11.48 -4.96 -13.47
N ALA A 265 -10.65 -5.73 -12.77
CA ALA A 265 -11.12 -6.76 -11.85
C ALA A 265 -11.64 -6.13 -10.54
N PRO A 266 -12.59 -6.76 -9.83
CA PRO A 266 -13.08 -6.26 -8.55
C PRO A 266 -11.95 -6.20 -7.51
N GLY A 267 -11.77 -5.05 -6.89
CA GLY A 267 -10.73 -4.79 -5.91
C GLY A 267 -11.02 -5.48 -4.57
N ARG A 268 -10.06 -6.26 -4.07
CA ARG A 268 -10.12 -6.92 -2.77
C ARG A 268 -8.77 -6.77 -2.11
N TYR A 269 -8.74 -6.32 -0.86
CA TYR A 269 -7.48 -6.03 -0.16
C TYR A 269 -7.50 -6.63 1.24
N ASP A 270 -6.37 -7.18 1.64
CA ASP A 270 -6.03 -7.44 3.03
C ASP A 270 -5.30 -6.22 3.59
N ILE A 271 -5.54 -5.91 4.87
CA ILE A 271 -4.98 -4.76 5.56
C ILE A 271 -4.08 -5.27 6.67
N PHE A 272 -2.82 -4.88 6.62
CA PHE A 272 -1.82 -5.29 7.57
C PHE A 272 -1.38 -4.12 8.44
N GLN A 273 -0.94 -4.43 9.66
CA GLN A 273 -0.20 -3.50 10.49
C GLN A 273 1.12 -4.13 10.93
N TYR A 274 2.19 -3.35 10.88
CA TYR A 274 3.50 -3.79 11.37
C TYR A 274 3.57 -3.62 12.90
N GLN A 275 3.80 -4.72 13.63
CA GLN A 275 3.80 -4.76 15.10
C GLN A 275 5.04 -5.50 15.59
N THR A 276 5.81 -4.88 16.49
CA THR A 276 7.04 -5.47 17.06
C THR A 276 7.04 -5.50 18.58
N THR A 277 6.34 -4.56 19.23
CA THR A 277 6.36 -4.42 20.70
C THR A 277 5.27 -5.29 21.34
N ASN A 278 5.54 -5.95 22.48
CA ASN A 278 4.55 -6.72 23.24
C ASN A 278 3.81 -7.81 22.42
N THR A 279 4.43 -8.34 21.36
CA THR A 279 3.91 -9.44 20.53
C THR A 279 4.86 -10.63 20.58
N THR A 280 4.31 -11.84 20.55
CA THR A 280 5.10 -13.08 20.49
C THR A 280 5.77 -13.27 19.13
N ASN A 281 5.17 -12.76 18.06
CA ASN A 281 5.68 -12.83 16.69
C ASN A 281 5.72 -11.41 16.10
N PRO A 282 6.87 -10.72 16.15
CA PRO A 282 7.07 -9.44 15.48
C PRO A 282 6.89 -9.56 13.96
N GLY A 283 6.25 -8.57 13.34
CA GLY A 283 6.06 -8.52 11.90
C GLY A 283 4.71 -7.94 11.49
N TYR A 284 4.31 -8.20 10.24
CA TYR A 284 3.00 -7.81 9.75
C TYR A 284 1.90 -8.71 10.33
N ARG A 285 0.89 -8.09 10.90
CA ARG A 285 -0.33 -8.73 11.38
C ARG A 285 -1.51 -8.32 10.52
N LEU A 286 -2.32 -9.28 10.11
CA LEU A 286 -3.59 -9.00 9.43
C LEU A 286 -4.55 -8.35 10.43
N ILE A 287 -4.97 -7.12 10.16
CA ILE A 287 -5.89 -6.34 11.02
C ILE A 287 -7.22 -6.06 10.35
N GLY A 288 -7.43 -6.49 9.10
CA GLY A 288 -8.69 -6.27 8.42
C GLY A 288 -8.67 -6.57 6.94
N GLN A 289 -9.80 -6.31 6.29
CA GLN A 289 -10.01 -6.53 4.86
C GLN A 289 -10.86 -5.41 4.28
N TRP A 290 -10.73 -5.19 2.98
CA TRP A 290 -11.58 -4.30 2.21
C TRP A 290 -12.11 -5.05 0.99
N THR A 291 -13.44 -5.15 0.91
CA THR A 291 -14.17 -5.75 -0.22
C THR A 291 -15.43 -4.93 -0.45
N ASP A 292 -15.30 -3.82 -1.19
CA ASP A 292 -16.29 -2.74 -1.33
C ASP A 292 -16.62 -2.00 -0.01
N GLU A 293 -16.52 -2.68 1.13
CA GLU A 293 -16.65 -2.14 2.48
C GLU A 293 -15.41 -2.48 3.32
N LEU A 294 -15.08 -1.60 4.27
CA LEU A 294 -13.95 -1.74 5.18
C LEU A 294 -14.35 -2.53 6.43
N GLN A 295 -13.56 -3.55 6.77
CA GLN A 295 -13.63 -4.27 8.04
C GLN A 295 -12.26 -4.18 8.72
N LEU A 296 -12.19 -3.56 9.90
CA LEU A 296 -10.98 -3.43 10.70
C LEU A 296 -11.18 -3.96 12.12
N ASN A 297 -10.20 -4.71 12.59
CA ASN A 297 -10.11 -5.21 13.96
C ASN A 297 -9.29 -4.20 14.79
N ILE A 298 -9.95 -3.14 15.26
CA ILE A 298 -9.28 -2.06 16.02
C ILE A 298 -8.62 -2.59 17.30
N GLU A 299 -9.21 -3.60 17.94
CA GLU A 299 -8.69 -4.20 19.18
C GLU A 299 -7.34 -4.92 19.00
N ASP A 300 -7.06 -5.38 17.78
CA ASP A 300 -5.81 -6.03 17.41
C ASP A 300 -4.72 -5.03 17.01
N MET A 301 -5.06 -3.74 16.89
CA MET A 301 -4.12 -2.71 16.45
C MET A 301 -3.19 -2.28 17.59
N GLN A 302 -1.97 -1.92 17.19
CA GLN A 302 -0.92 -1.48 18.10
C GLN A 302 -0.02 -0.45 17.42
N TRP A 303 0.40 0.54 18.20
CA TRP A 303 1.22 1.66 17.78
C TRP A 303 2.55 1.67 18.56
N GLY A 304 3.38 2.68 18.29
CA GLY A 304 4.70 2.83 18.92
C GLY A 304 4.71 2.57 20.43
N LYS A 305 5.71 1.81 20.90
CA LYS A 305 5.87 1.38 22.31
C LYS A 305 4.71 0.53 22.85
N GLY A 306 3.92 -0.06 21.96
CA GLY A 306 2.85 -0.97 22.29
C GLY A 306 1.54 -0.31 22.74
N VAL A 307 1.37 0.98 22.46
CA VAL A 307 0.13 1.73 22.72
C VAL A 307 -1.01 1.17 21.88
N ARG A 308 -2.19 0.98 22.48
CA ARG A 308 -3.40 0.51 21.76
C ARG A 308 -4.37 1.63 21.39
N GLU A 309 -4.30 2.75 22.11
CA GLU A 309 -5.08 3.95 21.76
C GLU A 309 -4.62 4.50 20.41
N ILE A 310 -5.58 4.82 19.53
CA ILE A 310 -5.30 5.34 18.19
C ILE A 310 -4.67 6.74 18.34
N PRO A 311 -3.42 6.95 17.88
CA PRO A 311 -2.79 8.26 17.92
C PRO A 311 -3.55 9.24 17.04
N SER A 312 -3.76 10.46 17.52
CA SER A 312 -4.52 11.47 16.79
C SER A 312 -3.74 12.03 15.59
N SER A 313 -4.41 12.18 14.46
CA SER A 313 -3.96 13.01 13.33
C SER A 313 -5.09 13.97 12.93
N VAL A 314 -5.15 15.10 13.64
CA VAL A 314 -6.21 16.11 13.51
C VAL A 314 -5.60 17.50 13.47
N CYS A 315 -6.17 18.40 12.67
CA CYS A 315 -5.59 19.74 12.50
C CYS A 315 -5.62 20.56 13.79
N THR A 316 -6.74 20.46 14.52
CA THR A 316 -6.95 21.12 15.81
C THR A 316 -7.57 20.11 16.76
N LEU A 317 -7.12 20.11 18.02
CA LEU A 317 -7.74 19.28 19.05
C LEU A 317 -9.20 19.70 19.29
N PRO A 318 -10.05 18.77 19.78
CA PRO A 318 -11.40 19.10 20.22
C PRO A 318 -11.39 20.25 21.24
N CYS A 319 -12.33 21.17 21.11
CA CYS A 319 -12.45 22.29 22.05
C CYS A 319 -12.90 21.81 23.42
N LYS A 320 -12.43 22.48 24.47
CA LYS A 320 -12.85 22.18 25.85
C LYS A 320 -14.34 22.54 26.05
N PRO A 321 -15.04 21.91 27.01
CA PRO A 321 -16.38 22.34 27.40
C PRO A 321 -16.42 23.84 27.71
N GLY A 322 -17.45 24.53 27.20
CA GLY A 322 -17.58 25.99 27.31
C GLY A 322 -16.88 26.77 26.18
N GLN A 323 -16.28 26.08 25.21
CA GLN A 323 -15.73 26.68 24.00
C GLN A 323 -16.48 26.18 22.76
N ARG A 324 -16.67 27.06 21.78
CA ARG A 324 -17.20 26.71 20.45
C ARG A 324 -16.08 26.63 19.41
N LYS A 325 -16.29 25.80 18.39
CA LYS A 325 -15.45 25.70 17.20
C LYS A 325 -15.79 26.84 16.25
N LYS A 326 -14.77 27.60 15.86
CA LYS A 326 -14.85 28.58 14.78
C LYS A 326 -13.98 28.12 13.62
N THR A 327 -14.62 27.61 12.57
CA THR A 327 -13.95 27.18 11.34
C THR A 327 -13.41 28.37 10.56
N GLN A 328 -12.17 28.29 10.07
CA GLN A 328 -11.61 29.30 9.18
C GLN A 328 -12.08 29.09 7.73
N LYS A 329 -12.31 30.18 6.98
CA LYS A 329 -12.68 30.10 5.56
C LYS A 329 -11.54 29.44 4.77
N GLY A 330 -11.83 28.35 4.08
CA GLY A 330 -10.89 27.64 3.20
C GLY A 330 -10.31 26.34 3.76
N THR A 331 -10.39 26.09 5.07
CA THR A 331 -9.82 24.88 5.69
C THR A 331 -10.82 24.23 6.65
N PRO A 332 -11.73 23.37 6.14
CA PRO A 332 -12.87 22.89 6.93
C PRO A 332 -12.48 22.01 8.12
N CYS A 333 -11.32 21.34 8.09
CA CYS A 333 -10.87 20.48 9.20
C CYS A 333 -10.11 21.22 10.29
N CYS A 334 -9.82 22.51 10.11
CA CYS A 334 -9.09 23.33 11.06
C CYS A 334 -10.03 24.37 11.65
N TRP A 335 -10.06 24.47 12.97
CA TRP A 335 -10.88 25.44 13.69
C TRP A 335 -10.06 26.12 14.77
N THR A 336 -10.61 27.21 15.31
CA THR A 336 -10.12 27.84 16.52
C THR A 336 -11.17 27.67 17.60
N CYS A 337 -10.73 27.33 18.82
CA CYS A 337 -11.62 27.22 19.96
C CYS A 337 -11.80 28.61 20.59
N GLU A 338 -13.02 29.13 20.53
CA GLU A 338 -13.39 30.40 21.17
C GLU A 338 -14.23 30.11 22.41
N PRO A 339 -13.91 30.69 23.58
CA PRO A 339 -14.77 30.57 24.75
C PRO A 339 -16.14 31.19 24.49
N CYS A 340 -17.19 30.58 25.02
CA CYS A 340 -18.49 31.23 25.13
C CYS A 340 -18.38 32.38 26.13
N ASP A 341 -19.01 33.50 25.81
CA ASP A 341 -18.95 34.71 26.64
C ASP A 341 -19.74 34.52 27.95
N GLY A 342 -19.54 35.38 28.96
CA GLY A 342 -19.93 35.09 30.35
C GLY A 342 -21.39 34.69 30.60
N TYR A 343 -22.34 35.22 29.83
CA TYR A 343 -23.77 34.86 29.91
C TYR A 343 -24.20 33.83 28.86
N GLN A 344 -23.24 33.23 28.16
CA GLN A 344 -23.48 32.23 27.14
C GLN A 344 -22.99 30.87 27.62
N TYR A 345 -23.71 29.82 27.24
CA TYR A 345 -23.27 28.44 27.40
C TYR A 345 -23.06 27.81 26.02
N GLN A 346 -22.21 26.81 25.97
CA GLN A 346 -22.02 26.00 24.77
C GLN A 346 -23.28 25.17 24.53
N PHE A 347 -24.06 25.53 23.51
CA PHE A 347 -25.28 24.80 23.14
C PHE A 347 -24.94 23.57 22.29
N ASP A 348 -24.04 23.76 21.32
CA ASP A 348 -23.47 22.71 20.48
C ASP A 348 -21.98 23.00 20.21
N GLU A 349 -21.33 22.18 19.39
CA GLU A 349 -19.91 22.34 19.08
C GLU A 349 -19.55 23.64 18.36
N MET A 350 -20.49 24.31 17.70
CA MET A 350 -20.27 25.48 16.84
C MET A 350 -20.90 26.76 17.40
N THR A 351 -21.82 26.64 18.36
CA THR A 351 -22.72 27.70 18.77
C THR A 351 -22.76 27.89 20.28
N CYS A 352 -22.54 29.14 20.70
CA CYS A 352 -22.83 29.58 22.06
C CYS A 352 -24.23 30.22 22.07
N GLN A 353 -25.04 29.89 23.07
CA GLN A 353 -26.36 30.51 23.28
C GLN A 353 -26.41 31.24 24.60
N HIS A 354 -27.22 32.29 24.67
CA HIS A 354 -27.45 33.00 25.92
C HIS A 354 -28.22 32.14 26.92
N CYS A 355 -27.82 32.22 28.18
CA CYS A 355 -28.58 31.67 29.28
C CYS A 355 -29.95 32.37 29.39
N PRO A 356 -30.99 31.68 29.88
CA PRO A 356 -32.24 32.32 30.27
C PRO A 356 -32.01 33.46 31.27
N TYR A 357 -32.97 34.38 31.35
CA TYR A 357 -32.95 35.47 32.34
C TYR A 357 -32.77 34.89 33.76
N ASP A 358 -31.91 35.52 34.56
CA ASP A 358 -31.52 35.12 35.92
C ASP A 358 -30.69 33.84 36.06
N GLN A 359 -30.17 33.27 34.95
CA GLN A 359 -29.23 32.15 34.98
C GLN A 359 -27.83 32.54 34.50
N ARG A 360 -26.80 31.80 34.95
CA ARG A 360 -25.43 31.91 34.42
C ARG A 360 -24.89 30.55 34.01
N ALA A 361 -23.99 30.53 33.04
CA ALA A 361 -23.27 29.33 32.67
C ALA A 361 -22.43 28.84 33.86
N GLN A 362 -22.44 27.54 34.10
CA GLN A 362 -21.60 26.93 35.13
C GLN A 362 -20.13 27.03 34.69
N LEU A 363 -19.31 27.72 35.49
CA LEU A 363 -17.87 27.78 35.27
C LEU A 363 -17.28 26.43 35.63
N TRP A 364 -16.73 25.72 34.65
CA TRP A 364 -15.90 24.54 34.88
C TRP A 364 -14.56 25.03 35.44
N LEU A 365 -14.36 24.83 36.75
CA LEU A 365 -13.05 24.99 37.38
C LEU A 365 -12.26 23.71 37.06
N ASP A 366 -11.19 23.87 36.27
CA ASP A 366 -10.19 22.82 36.00
C ASP A 366 -9.49 22.40 37.31
#